data_AF-A0A1Y5EVY3-F1
#
_entry.id   AF-A0A1Y5EVY3-F1
#
_cell.length_a   1.000
_cell.length_b   1.000
_cell.length_c   1.000
_cell.angle_alpha   90.00
_cell.angle_beta   90.00
_cell.angle_gamma   90.00
#
_symmetry.space_group_name_H-M   'P 1'
#
loop_
_entity.id
_entity.type
_entity.pdbx_description
1 polymer ?
#
loop_
_entity_poly.entity_id
_entity_poly.type
_entity_poly.pdbx_seq_one_letter_code
_entity_poly.pdbx_strand_id
1 'polypeptide(L)'
;MANGQQSGKENLDTFLLWKITQTDDTYKEMVYRGQLNRSDIAIACGFGKSALRQNPAIKDELEKLEDELREREILPSKSEERIEKEIRPKEFDQSATGNTLNKRRLSKLEQENIELQAKVRELERKLEKYSELGDVIGELGMMPR
;
A
#
# COMPACT_ATOMS: atom_id res chain seq x y z
N MET A 1 8.03 8.60 -34.48
CA MET A 1 7.86 8.20 -33.07
C MET A 1 9.22 7.78 -32.57
N ALA A 2 9.82 8.52 -31.64
CA ALA A 2 11.15 8.18 -31.14
C ALA A 2 11.07 6.86 -30.36
N ASN A 3 11.95 5.93 -30.69
CA ASN A 3 11.98 4.60 -30.10
C ASN A 3 12.33 4.74 -28.61
N GLY A 4 11.62 4.06 -27.70
CA GLY A 4 11.82 4.25 -26.25
C GLY A 4 13.27 4.01 -25.78
N GLN A 5 14.02 3.17 -26.49
CA GLN A 5 15.46 2.95 -26.26
C GLN A 5 16.33 4.16 -26.64
N GLN A 6 15.97 4.90 -27.70
CA GLN A 6 16.72 6.07 -28.15
C GLN A 6 16.49 7.25 -27.20
N SER A 7 15.25 7.47 -26.77
CA SER A 7 14.94 8.43 -25.72
C SER A 7 15.61 8.08 -24.38
N GLY A 8 15.82 6.79 -24.10
CA GLY A 8 16.60 6.34 -22.94
C GLY A 8 18.05 6.82 -22.98
N LYS A 9 18.71 6.73 -24.13
CA LYS A 9 20.10 7.22 -24.30
C LYS A 9 20.19 8.74 -24.23
N GLU A 10 19.29 9.45 -24.91
CA GLU A 10 19.22 10.92 -24.87
C GLU A 10 19.02 11.45 -23.45
N ASN A 11 18.18 10.78 -22.64
CA ASN A 11 17.98 11.14 -21.24
C ASN A 11 19.25 10.93 -20.39
N LEU A 12 20.04 9.90 -20.70
CA LEU A 12 21.30 9.64 -20.02
C LEU A 12 22.35 10.71 -20.37
N ASP A 13 22.49 11.05 -21.65
CA ASP A 13 23.40 12.11 -22.08
C ASP A 13 23.02 13.46 -21.45
N THR A 14 21.72 13.75 -21.38
CA THR A 14 21.21 14.97 -20.72
C THR A 14 21.53 14.96 -19.22
N PHE A 15 21.39 13.81 -18.54
CA PHE A 15 21.73 13.67 -17.13
C PHE A 15 23.24 13.85 -16.88
N LEU A 16 24.09 13.30 -17.74
CA LEU A 16 25.55 13.46 -17.65
C LEU A 16 25.97 14.91 -17.87
N LEU A 17 25.37 15.59 -18.85
CA LEU A 17 25.60 17.01 -19.09
C LEU A 17 25.18 17.84 -17.88
N TRP A 18 24.01 17.54 -17.31
CA TRP A 18 23.53 18.18 -16.09
C TRP A 18 24.49 17.95 -14.91
N LYS A 19 25.00 16.72 -14.71
CA LYS A 19 25.98 16.39 -13.67
C LYS A 19 27.23 17.27 -13.77
N ILE A 20 27.73 17.53 -14.98
CA ILE A 20 28.93 18.34 -15.21
C ILE A 20 28.68 19.83 -14.95
N THR A 21 27.46 20.33 -15.20
CA THR A 21 27.12 21.75 -15.02
C THR A 21 26.80 22.14 -13.57
N GLN A 22 26.56 21.16 -12.70
CA GLN A 22 26.24 21.43 -11.30
C GLN A 22 27.49 21.69 -10.45
N THR A 23 27.31 22.52 -9.41
CA THR A 23 28.30 22.77 -8.38
C THR A 23 27.89 22.12 -7.07
N ASP A 24 28.86 21.99 -6.16
CA ASP A 24 28.67 21.39 -4.83
C ASP A 24 27.57 22.10 -4.01
N ASP A 25 27.41 23.41 -4.17
CA ASP A 25 26.36 24.17 -3.48
C ASP A 25 24.96 23.89 -4.04
N THR A 26 24.82 23.71 -5.35
CA THR A 26 23.53 23.29 -5.93
C THR A 26 23.11 21.92 -5.39
N TYR A 27 24.07 21.00 -5.22
CA TYR A 27 23.77 19.70 -4.62
C TYR A 27 23.29 19.81 -3.18
N LYS A 28 23.81 20.75 -2.39
CA LYS A 28 23.34 21.01 -1.01
C LYS A 28 21.89 21.50 -0.97
N GLU A 29 21.50 22.37 -1.88
CA GLU A 29 20.12 22.87 -1.97
C GLU A 29 19.14 21.77 -2.40
N MET A 30 19.59 20.82 -3.21
CA MET A 30 18.79 19.70 -3.71
C MET A 30 18.74 18.50 -2.76
N VAL A 31 19.30 18.58 -1.54
CA VAL A 31 19.25 17.49 -0.56
C VAL A 31 17.85 17.38 0.02
N TYR A 32 17.24 16.20 -0.16
CA TYR A 32 15.96 15.85 0.42
C TYR A 32 16.01 14.49 1.10
N ARG A 33 15.77 14.45 2.41
CA ARG A 33 15.76 13.21 3.23
C ARG A 33 17.03 12.36 3.08
N GLY A 34 18.21 13.00 2.96
CA GLY A 34 19.50 12.32 2.86
C GLY A 34 19.84 11.73 1.48
N GLN A 35 19.12 12.16 0.44
CA GLN A 35 19.38 11.83 -0.97
C GLN A 35 19.15 13.08 -1.83
N LEU A 36 19.62 13.07 -3.08
CA LEU A 36 19.27 14.14 -4.00
C LEU A 36 17.78 14.05 -4.42
N ASN A 37 17.08 15.18 -4.44
CA ASN A 37 15.67 15.20 -4.79
C ASN A 37 15.45 14.79 -6.26
N ARG A 38 14.87 13.60 -6.45
CA ARG A 38 14.55 13.04 -7.78
C ARG A 38 13.60 13.92 -8.59
N SER A 39 12.75 14.71 -7.92
CA SER A 39 11.84 15.63 -8.60
C SER A 39 12.59 16.79 -9.22
N ASP A 40 13.54 17.35 -8.47
CA ASP A 40 14.29 18.52 -8.90
C ASP A 40 15.29 18.14 -9.99
N ILE A 41 15.93 16.97 -9.88
CA ILE A 41 16.77 16.41 -10.96
C ILE A 41 15.97 16.22 -12.25
N ALA A 42 14.77 15.65 -12.15
CA ALA A 42 13.91 15.43 -13.32
C ALA A 42 13.51 16.75 -14.00
N ILE A 43 13.19 17.78 -13.20
CA ILE A 43 12.90 19.13 -13.70
C ILE A 43 14.14 19.74 -14.37
N ALA A 44 15.30 19.66 -13.72
CA ALA A 44 16.54 20.24 -14.22
C ALA A 44 17.04 19.57 -15.51
N CYS A 45 16.84 18.25 -15.65
CA CYS A 45 17.18 17.51 -16.86
C CYS A 45 16.10 17.55 -17.93
N GLY A 46 14.90 18.08 -17.64
CA GLY A 46 13.81 18.18 -18.61
C GLY A 46 13.13 16.86 -18.98
N PHE A 47 13.27 15.80 -18.17
CA PHE A 47 12.59 14.51 -18.39
C PHE A 47 11.72 14.09 -17.20
N GLY A 48 10.78 13.16 -17.44
CA GLY A 48 9.91 12.65 -16.38
C GLY A 48 10.66 11.83 -15.33
N LYS A 49 10.18 11.85 -14.07
CA LYS A 49 10.74 11.01 -12.97
C LYS A 49 10.79 9.51 -13.32
N SER A 50 9.96 9.06 -14.26
CA SER A 50 9.98 7.70 -14.80
C SER A 50 11.32 7.34 -15.44
N ALA A 51 12.01 8.28 -16.07
CA ALA A 51 13.31 8.04 -16.69
C ALA A 51 14.37 7.65 -15.65
N LEU A 52 14.39 8.32 -14.49
CA LEU A 52 15.28 8.00 -13.36
C LEU A 52 15.02 6.59 -12.79
N ARG A 53 13.79 6.08 -12.91
CA ARG A 53 13.38 4.79 -12.34
C ARG A 53 13.50 3.64 -13.34
N GLN A 54 13.17 3.87 -14.61
CA GLN A 54 13.08 2.84 -15.63
C GLN A 54 14.39 2.63 -16.39
N ASN A 55 15.24 3.66 -16.50
CA ASN A 55 16.52 3.53 -17.17
C ASN A 55 17.61 3.07 -16.18
N PRO A 56 18.10 1.82 -16.28
CA PRO A 56 19.08 1.29 -15.35
C PRO A 56 20.40 2.09 -15.39
N ALA A 57 20.81 2.59 -16.56
CA ALA A 57 22.06 3.31 -16.69
C ALA A 57 22.03 4.68 -15.97
N ILE A 58 20.88 5.37 -15.98
CA ILE A 58 20.72 6.61 -15.21
C ILE A 58 20.69 6.33 -13.71
N LYS A 59 20.08 5.21 -13.31
CA LYS A 59 20.04 4.79 -11.90
C LYS A 59 21.45 4.54 -11.37
N ASP A 60 22.27 3.80 -12.11
CA ASP A 60 23.64 3.47 -11.71
C ASP A 60 24.52 4.74 -11.61
N GLU A 61 24.43 5.64 -12.59
CA GLU A 61 25.17 6.92 -12.55
C GLU A 61 24.71 7.84 -11.42
N LEU A 62 23.42 7.83 -11.11
CA LEU A 62 22.88 8.62 -10.00
C LEU A 62 23.33 8.04 -8.65
N GLU A 63 23.43 6.73 -8.51
CA GLU A 63 23.95 6.08 -7.29
C GLU A 63 25.43 6.41 -7.07
N LYS A 64 26.25 6.32 -8.13
CA LYS A 64 27.65 6.75 -8.09
C LYS A 64 27.79 8.22 -7.70
N LEU A 65 27.00 9.11 -8.31
CA LEU A 65 27.01 10.53 -7.96
C LEU A 65 26.68 10.75 -6.48
N GLU A 66 25.68 10.05 -5.95
CA GLU A 66 25.36 10.17 -4.52
C GLU A 66 26.47 9.63 -3.61
N ASP A 67 27.17 8.58 -4.00
CA ASP A 67 28.31 8.05 -3.24
C ASP A 67 29.52 9.00 -3.29
N GLU A 68 29.82 9.59 -4.45
CA GLU A 68 30.82 10.65 -4.61
C GLU A 68 30.50 11.87 -3.71
N LEU A 69 29.23 12.29 -3.68
CA LEU A 69 28.78 13.41 -2.84
C LEU A 69 28.80 13.09 -1.34
N ARG A 70 28.66 11.81 -0.95
CA ARG A 70 28.84 11.35 0.44
C ARG A 70 30.31 11.36 0.83
N GLU A 71 31.20 10.94 -0.06
CA GLU A 71 32.66 10.99 0.17
C GLU A 71 33.15 12.43 0.35
N ARG A 72 32.52 13.39 -0.34
CA ARG A 72 32.78 14.83 -0.21
C ARG A 72 32.05 15.51 0.96
N GLU A 73 31.34 14.75 1.80
CA GLU A 73 30.55 15.26 2.94
C GLU A 73 29.44 16.28 2.57
N ILE A 74 29.06 16.36 1.30
CA ILE A 74 27.99 17.26 0.81
C ILE A 74 26.62 16.66 1.13
N LEU A 75 26.48 15.35 0.96
CA LEU A 75 25.32 14.61 1.40
C LEU A 75 25.57 14.05 2.81
N PRO A 76 24.59 14.13 3.73
CA PRO A 76 24.71 13.45 5.00
C PRO A 76 24.91 11.95 4.77
N SER A 77 25.77 11.33 5.58
CA SER A 77 25.97 9.87 5.57
C SER A 77 24.60 9.17 5.60
N LYS A 78 24.47 8.03 4.90
CA LYS A 78 23.21 7.26 4.82
C LYS A 78 22.66 7.13 6.23
N SER A 79 21.64 7.92 6.56
CA SER A 79 21.18 8.08 7.94
C SER A 79 20.84 6.69 8.48
N GLU A 80 21.20 6.42 9.72
CA GLU A 80 21.03 5.11 10.37
C GLU A 80 19.59 4.58 10.23
N GLU A 81 18.60 5.48 10.20
CA GLU A 81 17.19 5.17 9.92
C GLU A 81 16.95 4.48 8.57
N ARG A 82 17.80 4.71 7.56
CA ARG A 82 17.69 4.11 6.22
C ARG A 82 18.32 2.73 6.20
N ILE A 83 19.46 2.54 6.85
CA ILE A 83 20.04 1.22 7.11
C ILE A 83 19.03 0.38 7.91
N GLU A 84 18.42 0.97 8.93
CA GLU A 84 17.40 0.31 9.73
C GLU A 84 16.11 0.02 8.94
N LYS A 85 15.70 0.87 8.00
CA LYS A 85 14.57 0.62 7.08
C LYS A 85 14.88 -0.37 5.95
N GLU A 86 16.15 -0.53 5.55
CA GLU A 86 16.59 -1.56 4.59
C GLU A 86 16.69 -2.93 5.28
N ILE A 87 17.19 -2.96 6.52
CA ILE A 87 17.28 -4.16 7.37
C ILE A 87 15.90 -4.57 7.87
N ARG A 88 15.03 -3.60 8.18
CA ARG A 88 13.63 -3.79 8.55
C ARG A 88 12.74 -2.94 7.64
N PRO A 89 12.38 -3.44 6.45
CA PRO A 89 11.33 -2.84 5.66
C PRO A 89 10.13 -2.66 6.58
N LYS A 90 9.70 -1.41 6.77
CA LYS A 90 8.49 -1.12 7.54
C LYS A 90 7.37 -1.86 6.83
N GLU A 91 6.95 -2.99 7.38
CA GLU A 91 5.95 -3.86 6.77
C GLU A 91 4.77 -2.95 6.45
N PHE A 92 4.53 -2.74 5.15
CA PHE A 92 3.33 -2.05 4.71
C PHE A 92 2.20 -2.99 5.08
N ASP A 93 1.62 -2.72 6.25
CA ASP A 93 0.66 -3.60 6.88
C ASP A 93 -0.66 -3.51 6.10
N GLN A 94 -0.74 -4.27 5.00
CA GLN A 94 -1.98 -4.45 4.23
C GLN A 94 -3.12 -4.96 5.12
N SER A 95 -2.79 -5.50 6.30
CA SER A 95 -3.76 -5.87 7.32
C SER A 95 -4.53 -4.66 7.85
N ALA A 96 -3.96 -3.45 7.90
CA ALA A 96 -4.66 -2.28 8.45
C ALA A 96 -5.90 -1.90 7.61
N THR A 97 -5.78 -1.91 6.28
CA THR A 97 -6.91 -1.64 5.37
C THR A 97 -7.87 -2.84 5.31
N GLY A 98 -7.36 -4.07 5.23
CA GLY A 98 -8.18 -5.29 5.22
C GLY A 98 -9.00 -5.48 6.50
N ASN A 99 -8.42 -5.14 7.66
CA ASN A 99 -9.05 -5.25 8.97
C ASN A 99 -10.30 -4.36 9.09
N THR A 100 -10.31 -3.17 8.48
CA THR A 100 -11.49 -2.29 8.54
C THR A 100 -12.70 -2.86 7.77
N LEU A 101 -12.47 -3.43 6.58
CA LEU A 101 -13.52 -4.06 5.79
C LEU A 101 -14.00 -5.36 6.42
N ASN A 102 -13.07 -6.15 6.97
CA ASN A 102 -13.39 -7.37 7.69
C ASN A 102 -14.17 -7.09 8.97
N LYS A 103 -13.84 -6.04 9.73
CA LYS A 103 -14.64 -5.59 10.89
C LYS A 103 -16.07 -5.22 10.52
N ARG A 104 -16.28 -4.51 9.40
CA ARG A 104 -17.62 -4.17 8.91
C ARG A 104 -18.42 -5.41 8.49
N ARG A 105 -17.78 -6.35 7.78
CA ARG A 105 -18.40 -7.62 7.40
C ARG A 105 -18.76 -8.46 8.63
N LEU A 106 -17.86 -8.54 9.60
CA LEU A 106 -18.07 -9.27 10.85
C LEU A 106 -19.25 -8.71 11.63
N SER A 107 -19.29 -7.39 11.85
CA SER A 107 -20.39 -6.74 12.56
C SER A 107 -21.74 -6.96 11.88
N LYS A 108 -21.80 -6.94 10.55
CA LYS A 108 -23.02 -7.26 9.80
C LYS A 108 -23.45 -8.72 9.98
N LEU A 109 -22.50 -9.65 9.88
CA LEU A 109 -22.77 -11.08 10.06
C LEU A 109 -23.22 -11.41 11.48
N GLU A 110 -22.63 -10.76 12.50
CA GLU A 110 -23.05 -10.91 13.90
C GLU A 110 -24.49 -10.43 14.12
N GLN A 111 -24.85 -9.29 13.52
CA GLN A 111 -26.22 -8.77 13.59
C GLN A 111 -27.22 -9.72 12.92
N GLU A 112 -26.91 -10.21 11.72
CA GLU A 112 -27.75 -11.19 11.00
C GLU A 112 -27.88 -12.50 11.78
N ASN A 113 -26.81 -12.97 12.43
CA ASN A 113 -26.85 -14.18 13.24
C ASN A 113 -27.79 -14.03 14.44
N ILE A 114 -27.71 -12.91 15.16
CA ILE A 114 -28.61 -12.62 16.29
C ILE A 114 -30.07 -12.56 15.81
N GLU A 115 -30.34 -11.91 14.69
CA GLU A 115 -31.69 -11.84 14.12
C GLU A 115 -32.22 -13.22 13.71
N LEU A 116 -31.39 -14.03 13.05
CA LEU A 116 -31.75 -15.40 12.67
C LEU A 116 -32.00 -16.28 13.89
N GLN A 117 -31.14 -16.21 14.91
CA GLN A 117 -31.35 -16.94 16.17
C GLN A 117 -32.65 -16.54 16.85
N ALA A 118 -33.01 -15.25 16.84
CA ALA A 118 -34.27 -14.78 17.40
C ALA A 118 -35.48 -15.35 16.63
N LYS A 119 -35.44 -15.35 15.29
CA LYS A 119 -36.48 -15.93 14.44
C LYS A 119 -36.63 -17.44 14.67
N VAL A 120 -35.52 -18.16 14.78
CA VAL A 120 -35.52 -19.61 15.08
C VAL A 120 -36.22 -19.86 16.42
N ARG A 121 -35.85 -19.15 17.48
CA ARG A 121 -36.50 -19.30 18.80
C ARG A 121 -37.99 -18.98 18.76
N GLU A 122 -38.40 -17.98 17.99
CA GLU A 122 -39.83 -17.64 17.86
C GLU A 122 -40.60 -18.75 17.11
N LEU A 123 -40.02 -19.30 16.06
CA LEU A 123 -40.61 -20.42 15.32
C LEU A 123 -40.69 -21.69 16.17
N GLU A 124 -39.64 -22.00 16.93
CA GLU A 124 -39.62 -23.12 17.87
C GLU A 124 -40.73 -22.98 18.92
N ARG A 125 -40.92 -21.80 19.52
CA ARG A 125 -42.03 -21.55 20.46
C ARG A 125 -43.40 -21.72 19.81
N LYS A 126 -43.57 -21.32 18.55
CA LYS A 126 -44.83 -21.54 17.83
C LYS A 126 -45.09 -23.02 17.61
N LEU A 127 -44.07 -23.78 17.20
CA LEU A 127 -44.16 -25.23 17.03
C LEU A 127 -44.49 -25.95 18.33
N GLU A 128 -43.85 -25.56 19.44
CA GLU A 128 -44.14 -26.09 20.78
C GLU A 128 -45.60 -25.87 21.16
N LYS A 129 -46.11 -24.64 20.98
CA LYS A 129 -47.53 -24.34 21.22
C LYS A 129 -48.48 -25.17 20.34
N TYR A 130 -48.13 -25.42 19.08
CA TYR A 130 -48.93 -26.28 18.21
C TYR A 130 -48.85 -27.76 18.60
N SER A 131 -47.71 -28.22 19.12
CA SER A 131 -47.55 -29.57 19.68
C SER A 131 -48.46 -29.77 20.88
N GLU A 132 -48.43 -28.84 21.85
CA GLU A 132 -49.31 -28.87 23.02
C GLU A 132 -50.80 -28.89 22.62
N LEU A 133 -51.18 -28.10 21.60
CA LEU A 133 -52.54 -28.12 21.08
C LEU A 133 -52.89 -29.46 20.43
N GLY A 134 -51.96 -30.07 19.70
CA GLY A 134 -52.10 -31.40 19.11
C GLY A 134 -52.30 -32.48 20.17
N ASP A 135 -51.55 -32.41 21.27
CA ASP A 135 -51.66 -33.34 22.40
C ASP A 135 -53.04 -33.22 23.07
N VAL A 136 -53.51 -31.98 23.34
CA VAL A 136 -54.85 -31.74 23.89
C VAL A 136 -55.97 -32.25 22.96
N ILE A 137 -55.83 -32.06 21.64
CA ILE A 137 -56.79 -32.58 20.64
C ILE A 137 -56.76 -34.12 20.60
N GLY A 138 -55.59 -34.73 20.74
CA GLY A 138 -55.40 -36.18 20.86
C GLY A 138 -56.05 -36.74 22.13
N GLU A 139 -55.87 -36.08 23.28
CA GLU A 139 -56.49 -36.43 24.56
C GLU A 139 -58.02 -36.30 24.53
N LEU A 140 -58.54 -35.26 23.86
CA LEU A 140 -59.98 -35.05 23.66
C LEU A 140 -60.59 -35.98 22.59
N GLY A 141 -59.79 -36.86 21.97
CA GLY A 141 -60.24 -37.85 20.98
C GLY A 141 -60.70 -37.25 19.65
N MET A 142 -60.33 -36.01 19.34
CA MET A 142 -60.72 -35.28 18.13
C MET A 142 -59.62 -35.25 17.05
N MET A 143 -58.90 -36.36 16.84
CA MET A 143 -57.95 -36.41 15.72
C MET A 143 -58.69 -36.32 14.38
N PRO A 144 -58.39 -35.33 13.51
CA PRO A 144 -58.86 -35.36 12.13
C PRO A 144 -58.19 -36.53 11.39
N ARG A 145 -59.00 -37.34 10.70
CA ARG A 145 -58.53 -38.42 9.83
C ARG A 145 -57.90 -37.89 8.54
#